data_AF-A0A7M3BJ55-F1
#
_entry.id   AF-A0A7M3BJ55-F1
#
_cell.length_a   1.000
_cell.length_b   1.000
_cell.length_c   1.000
_cell.angle_alpha   90.00
_cell.angle_beta   90.00
_cell.angle_gamma   90.00
#
_symmetry.space_group_name_H-M   'P 1'
#
loop_
_entity.id
_entity.type
_entity.pdbx_description
1 polymer ?
#
loop_
_entity_poly.entity_id
_entity_poly.type
_entity_poly.pdbx_seq_one_letter_code
_entity_poly.pdbx_strand_id
1 'polypeptide(L)' 'MPARDAIYPAKRHALYDIHRYSAAIRSGDLLFVSGQVGSREDGSPEPVF' A
#
# COMPACT_ATOMS: atom_id res chain seq x y z
N MET A 1 14.23 -16.20 -10.39
CA MET A 1 12.95 -15.63 -9.94
C MET A 1 12.79 -14.24 -10.53
N PRO A 2 11.63 -13.87 -11.10
CA PRO A 2 11.35 -12.45 -11.33
C PRO A 2 11.34 -11.73 -9.97
N ALA A 3 12.11 -10.65 -9.85
CA ALA A 3 12.16 -9.84 -8.63
C ALA A 3 10.82 -9.12 -8.46
N ARG A 4 10.21 -9.28 -7.28
CA ARG A 4 8.96 -8.59 -6.91
C ARG A 4 9.35 -7.54 -5.86
N ASP A 5 9.67 -6.34 -6.32
CA ASP A 5 10.07 -5.26 -5.43
C ASP A 5 8.82 -4.60 -4.83
N ALA A 6 8.58 -4.88 -3.56
CA ALA A 6 7.52 -4.25 -2.79
C ALA A 6 7.89 -2.81 -2.43
N ILE A 7 7.02 -1.88 -2.79
CA ILE A 7 7.17 -0.46 -2.54
C ILE A 7 6.10 -0.04 -1.53
N TYR A 8 6.51 0.77 -0.56
CA TYR A 8 5.64 1.37 0.44
C TYR A 8 5.83 2.90 0.45
N PRO A 9 4.76 3.67 0.71
CA PRO A 9 4.89 5.10 0.96
C PRO A 9 5.74 5.34 2.21
N ALA A 10 6.39 6.51 2.28
CA ALA A 10 7.27 6.89 3.40
C ALA A 10 6.56 6.80 4.77
N LYS A 11 5.26 7.08 4.80
CA LYS A 11 4.37 6.84 5.92
C LYS A 11 3.56 5.58 5.64
N ARG A 12 3.96 4.46 6.24
CA ARG A 12 3.32 3.16 6.04
C ARG A 12 1.98 3.13 6.76
N HIS A 13 0.90 2.91 6.03
CA HIS A 13 -0.42 2.68 6.63
C HIS A 13 -0.47 1.30 7.29
N ALA A 14 -1.10 1.21 8.46
CA ALA A 14 -1.27 -0.06 9.19
C ALA A 14 -2.01 -1.13 8.37
N LEU A 15 -2.88 -0.73 7.43
CA LEU A 15 -3.63 -1.65 6.56
C LEU A 15 -2.72 -2.62 5.79
N TYR A 16 -1.56 -2.16 5.31
CA TYR A 16 -0.63 -3.02 4.58
C TYR A 16 -0.08 -4.16 5.44
N ASP A 17 0.15 -3.87 6.73
CA ASP A 17 0.67 -4.84 7.69
C ASP A 17 -0.42 -5.76 8.22
N ILE A 18 -1.60 -5.22 8.52
CA ILE A 18 -2.78 -5.96 8.98
C ILE A 18 -3.23 -6.99 7.93
N HIS A 19 -3.37 -6.54 6.68
CA HIS A 19 -3.91 -7.38 5.61
C HIS A 19 -2.84 -8.04 4.74
N ARG A 20 -1.55 -7.84 5.09
CA ARG A 20 -0.40 -8.54 4.50
C ARG A 20 -0.30 -8.36 2.98
N TYR A 21 -0.47 -7.13 2.50
CA TYR A 21 -0.29 -6.76 1.10
C TYR A 21 0.64 -5.57 0.94
N SER A 22 1.33 -5.48 -0.20
CA SER A 22 2.21 -4.36 -0.52
C SER A 22 1.42 -3.18 -1.07
N ALA A 23 1.87 -1.94 -0.81
CA ALA A 23 1.21 -0.77 -1.39
C ALA A 23 1.34 -0.74 -2.92
N ALA A 24 2.51 -1.13 -3.43
CA ALA A 24 2.74 -1.38 -4.84
C ALA A 24 3.80 -2.47 -5.05
N ILE A 25 3.80 -3.09 -6.23
CA ILE A 25 4.87 -3.97 -6.71
C ILE A 25 5.43 -3.39 -8.01
N ARG A 26 6.75 -3.22 -8.08
CA ARG A 26 7.45 -2.95 -9.33
C ARG A 26 7.77 -4.25 -10.06
N SER A 27 7.53 -4.27 -11.37
CA SER A 27 7.89 -5.38 -12.26
C SER A 27 8.46 -4.81 -13.56
N GLY A 28 9.78 -4.81 -13.69
CA GLY A 28 10.50 -4.13 -14.78
C GLY A 28 10.23 -2.62 -14.75
N ASP A 29 9.65 -2.11 -15.83
CA ASP A 29 9.32 -0.69 -16.01
C ASP A 29 7.89 -0.34 -15.58
N LEU A 30 7.12 -1.34 -15.14
CA LEU A 30 5.74 -1.16 -14.71
C LEU A 30 5.65 -1.13 -13.18
N LEU A 31 4.75 -0.27 -12.68
CA LEU A 31 4.37 -0.18 -11.27
C LEU A 31 2.90 -0.56 -11.12
N PHE A 32 2.63 -1.62 -10.36
CA PHE A 32 1.30 -2.09 -10.04
C PHE A 32 0.92 -1.61 -8.65
N VAL A 33 -0.01 -0.67 -8.56
CA VAL A 33 -0.43 -0.02 -7.31
C VAL A 33 -1.72 -0.65 -6.81
N SER A 34 -1.78 -1.01 -5.54
CA SER A 34 -3.03 -1.48 -4.91
C SER A 34 -4.06 -0.35 -4.84
N GLY A 35 -5.34 -0.69 -4.72
CA GLY A 35 -6.41 0.31 -4.55
C GLY A 35 -6.10 1.23 -3.36
N GLN A 36 -6.09 2.54 -3.61
CA GLN A 36 -5.87 3.54 -2.57
C GLN A 36 -7.21 4.00 -2.01
N VAL A 37 -7.29 4.09 -0.69
CA VAL A 37 -8.48 4.51 0.05
C VAL A 37 -8.10 5.63 1.02
N GLY A 38 -9.06 6.50 1.35
CA GLY A 38 -8.88 7.53 2.37
C GLY A 38 -8.86 6.93 3.77
N SER A 39 -7.75 6.31 4.13
CA SER A 39 -7.48 5.80 5.48
C SER A 39 -6.41 6.64 6.15
N ARG A 40 -6.53 6.81 7.46
CA ARG A 40 -5.48 7.38 8.30
C ARG A 40 -4.28 6.43 8.43
N GLU A 41 -3.20 6.92 9.04
CA GLU A 41 -1.96 6.16 9.24
C GLU A 41 -2.21 4.87 10.06
N ASP A 42 -3.15 4.89 11.00
CA ASP A 42 -3.58 3.75 11.83
C ASP A 42 -4.55 2.79 11.10
N GLY A 43 -4.94 3.10 9.86
CA GLY A 43 -5.86 2.33 9.06
C GLY A 43 -7.34 2.61 9.31
N SER A 44 -7.70 3.55 10.20
CA SER A 44 -9.10 3.96 10.35
C SER A 44 -9.58 4.69 9.09
N PRO A 45 -10.88 4.62 8.74
CA PRO A 45 -11.43 5.47 7.70
C PRO A 45 -11.35 6.95 8.10
N GLU A 46 -11.34 7.85 7.11
CA GLU A 46 -11.58 9.27 7.37
C GLU A 46 -12.99 9.50 7.96
N PRO A 47 -13.18 10.50 8.85
CA PRO A 47 -14.48 10.84 9.39
C PRO A 47 -15.44 11.26 8.29
N VAL A 48 -16.68 10.82 8.41
CA VAL A 48 -17.79 11.36 7.62
C VAL A 48 -18.34 12.56 8.41
N PHE A 49 -18.19 13.77 7.87
CA PHE A 49 -18.76 15.00 8.43
C PHE A 49 -20.15 15.27 7.85
#